data_AF-A0A2H0I9J1-F1
#
_entry.id   AF-A0A2H0I9J1-F1
#
_cell.length_a   1.000
_cell.length_b   1.000
_cell.length_c   1.000
_cell.angle_alpha   90.00
_cell.angle_beta   90.00
_cell.angle_gamma   90.00
#
_symmetry.space_group_name_H-M   'P 1'
#
loop_
_entity.id
_entity.type
_entity.pdbx_description
1 polymer ?
#
loop_
_entity_poly.entity_id
_entity_poly.type
_entity_poly.pdbx_seq_one_letter_code
_entity_poly.pdbx_strand_id
1 'polypeptide(L)'
;MDIKQLHDYQQILDASSDLIYWKDSESNYLGCNRHILDATRIKKTQDILGKNDNELVWAQFSKLYREDELIRRAYSLGFDKVRPARLSPSLIREAFCLIDENH
;
A
#
# COMPACT_ATOMS: atom_id res chain seq x y z
N MET A 1 -18.44 9.23 18.79
CA MET A 1 -17.40 9.34 17.74
C MET A 1 -18.05 10.10 16.61
N ASP A 2 -17.66 11.37 16.45
CA ASP A 2 -18.43 12.39 15.72
C ASP A 2 -18.08 12.38 14.23
N ILE A 3 -19.08 12.33 13.35
CA ILE A 3 -18.93 12.06 11.90
C ILE A 3 -18.15 13.18 11.18
N LYS A 4 -18.04 14.37 11.79
CA LYS A 4 -17.27 15.50 11.24
C LYS A 4 -15.76 15.26 11.19
N GLN A 5 -15.17 14.56 12.16
CA GLN A 5 -13.71 14.37 12.19
C GLN A 5 -13.18 13.47 11.06
N LEU A 6 -14.00 12.54 10.55
CA LEU A 6 -13.58 11.62 9.49
C LEU A 6 -13.30 12.33 8.15
N HIS A 7 -13.95 13.48 7.88
CA HIS A 7 -13.72 14.26 6.66
C HIS A 7 -12.35 14.96 6.63
N ASP A 8 -11.78 15.25 7.79
CA ASP A 8 -10.52 15.98 7.90
C ASP A 8 -9.32 15.06 7.59
N TYR A 9 -9.37 13.80 8.06
CA TYR A 9 -8.27 12.86 7.83
C TYR A 9 -8.11 12.50 6.36
N GLN A 10 -9.20 12.23 5.64
CA GLN A 10 -9.11 11.89 4.22
C GLN A 10 -8.52 13.05 3.41
N GLN A 11 -8.88 14.30 3.72
CA GLN A 11 -8.31 15.48 3.06
C GLN A 11 -6.81 15.61 3.31
N ILE A 12 -6.33 15.34 4.52
CA ILE A 12 -4.89 15.35 4.83
C ILE A 12 -4.15 14.29 4.03
N LEU A 13 -4.71 13.08 3.94
CA LEU A 13 -4.12 11.97 3.18
C LEU A 13 -4.11 12.27 1.67
N ASP A 14 -5.17 12.89 1.15
CA ASP A 14 -5.29 13.26 -0.26
C ASP A 14 -4.47 14.51 -0.63
N ALA A 15 -4.05 15.32 0.36
CA ALA A 15 -3.16 16.46 0.15
C ALA A 15 -1.70 16.06 -0.08
N SER A 16 -1.28 14.88 0.39
CA SER A 16 0.05 14.34 0.07
C SER A 16 0.07 13.79 -1.36
N SER A 17 1.14 14.04 -2.11
CA SER A 17 1.41 13.39 -3.40
C SER A 17 1.90 11.94 -3.25
N ASP A 18 2.11 11.47 -2.03
CA ASP A 18 2.55 10.11 -1.77
C ASP A 18 1.42 9.10 -2.00
N LEU A 19 1.81 7.88 -2.37
CA LEU A 19 0.91 6.75 -2.48
C LEU A 19 0.68 6.14 -1.09
N ILE A 20 -0.46 6.46 -0.46
CA ILE A 20 -0.75 6.07 0.92
C ILE A 20 -1.88 5.03 0.96
N TYR A 21 -1.65 3.94 1.67
CA TYR A 21 -2.63 2.90 1.95
C TYR A 21 -2.43 2.33 3.35
N TRP A 22 -3.48 1.71 3.89
CA TRP A 22 -3.41 1.02 5.17
C TRP A 22 -4.12 -0.34 5.08
N LYS A 23 -3.59 -1.30 5.84
CA LYS A 23 -4.03 -2.69 5.86
C LYS A 23 -4.33 -3.14 7.29
N ASP A 24 -5.12 -4.19 7.43
CA ASP A 24 -5.29 -4.91 8.69
C ASP A 24 -4.08 -5.83 8.99
N SER A 25 -4.13 -6.54 10.12
CA SER A 25 -3.09 -7.49 10.52
C SER A 25 -2.97 -8.70 9.60
N GLU A 26 -4.03 -9.03 8.86
CA GLU A 26 -4.08 -10.12 7.86
C GLU A 26 -3.62 -9.64 6.48
N SER A 27 -3.23 -8.37 6.37
CA SER A 27 -2.72 -7.72 5.15
C SER A 27 -3.80 -7.47 4.09
N ASN A 28 -5.06 -7.39 4.53
CA ASN A 28 -6.16 -6.94 3.69
C ASN A 28 -6.24 -5.41 3.73
N TYR A 29 -6.53 -4.79 2.60
CA TYR A 29 -6.61 -3.34 2.49
C TYR A 29 -7.86 -2.79 3.18
N LEU A 30 -7.65 -1.81 4.06
CA LEU A 30 -8.71 -1.07 4.76
C LEU A 30 -8.99 0.29 4.12
N GLY A 31 -8.09 0.75 3.23
CA GLY A 31 -8.28 1.94 2.43
C GLY A 31 -6.98 2.49 1.86
N CYS A 32 -7.13 3.57 1.10
CA CYS A 32 -6.05 4.30 0.47
C CYS A 32 -6.43 5.76 0.26
N ASN A 33 -5.44 6.61 0.01
CA ASN A 33 -5.69 7.95 -0.49
C ASN A 33 -6.05 7.91 -1.99
N ARG A 34 -6.57 9.02 -2.51
CA ARG A 34 -6.98 9.12 -3.92
C ARG A 34 -5.82 8.89 -4.89
N HIS A 35 -4.60 9.26 -4.53
CA HIS A 35 -3.42 9.10 -5.40
C HIS A 35 -3.14 7.63 -5.75
N ILE A 36 -3.45 6.67 -4.87
CA ILE A 36 -3.42 5.24 -5.22
C ILE A 36 -4.43 4.90 -6.32
N LEU A 37 -5.65 5.47 -6.26
CA LEU A 37 -6.66 5.24 -7.30
C LEU A 37 -6.22 5.85 -8.63
N ASP A 38 -5.63 7.04 -8.60
CA ASP A 38 -5.16 7.75 -9.79
C ASP A 38 -3.96 7.05 -10.44
N ALA A 39 -3.04 6.52 -9.63
CA ALA A 39 -1.87 5.77 -10.09
C ALA A 39 -2.18 4.33 -10.51
N THR A 40 -3.44 3.88 -10.36
CA THR A 40 -3.85 2.51 -10.67
C THR A 40 -5.08 2.52 -11.57
N ARG A 41 -5.47 1.37 -12.11
CA ARG A 41 -6.70 1.26 -12.91
C ARG A 41 -7.96 1.11 -12.04
N ILE A 42 -7.85 1.40 -10.74
CA ILE A 42 -8.91 1.16 -9.77
C ILE A 42 -9.73 2.44 -9.59
N LYS A 43 -11.02 2.39 -9.92
CA LYS A 43 -11.86 3.59 -10.01
C LYS A 43 -12.44 4.04 -8.67
N LYS A 44 -12.56 3.12 -7.71
CA LYS A 44 -13.22 3.39 -6.43
C LYS A 44 -12.47 2.70 -5.30
N THR A 45 -12.38 3.35 -4.15
CA THR A 45 -11.81 2.76 -2.92
C THR A 45 -12.50 1.44 -2.55
N GLN A 46 -13.82 1.34 -2.79
CA GLN A 46 -14.61 0.12 -2.56
C GLN A 46 -14.06 -1.11 -3.30
N ASP A 47 -13.39 -0.91 -4.43
CA ASP A 47 -12.79 -1.99 -5.22
C ASP A 47 -11.44 -2.46 -4.63
N ILE A 48 -10.94 -1.81 -3.58
CA ILE A 48 -9.71 -2.16 -2.85
C ILE A 48 -10.05 -2.79 -1.49
N LEU A 49 -11.11 -2.32 -0.84
CA LEU A 49 -11.46 -2.73 0.52
C LEU A 49 -11.62 -4.25 0.65
N GLY A 50 -10.95 -4.82 1.66
CA GLY A 50 -10.99 -6.24 1.98
C GLY A 50 -10.14 -7.15 1.08
N LYS A 51 -9.57 -6.63 -0.01
CA LYS A 51 -8.67 -7.39 -0.88
C LYS A 51 -7.28 -7.49 -0.29
N ASN A 52 -6.50 -8.47 -0.74
CA ASN A 52 -5.06 -8.55 -0.47
C ASN A 52 -4.23 -8.28 -1.75
N ASP A 53 -2.90 -8.29 -1.63
CA ASP A 53 -1.99 -7.99 -2.75
C ASP A 53 -2.14 -8.90 -3.97
N ASN A 54 -2.64 -10.14 -3.78
CA ASN A 54 -2.85 -11.08 -4.89
C ASN A 54 -4.11 -10.79 -5.72
N GLU A 55 -5.02 -9.98 -5.21
CA GLU A 55 -6.32 -9.69 -5.83
C GLU A 55 -6.36 -8.33 -6.55
N LEU A 56 -5.25 -7.59 -6.49
CA LEU A 56 -5.13 -6.23 -7.02
C LEU A 56 -4.23 -6.20 -8.24
N VAL A 57 -4.21 -5.07 -8.94
CA VAL A 57 -3.51 -4.91 -10.24
C VAL A 57 -1.99 -5.13 -10.15
N TRP A 58 -1.43 -5.14 -8.94
CA TRP A 58 -0.03 -5.44 -8.64
C TRP A 58 0.22 -6.88 -8.16
N ALA A 59 -0.70 -7.81 -8.40
CA ALA A 59 -0.57 -9.21 -7.97
C ALA A 59 0.74 -9.87 -8.41
N GLN A 60 1.30 -9.49 -9.57
CA GLN A 60 2.60 -9.98 -10.03
C GLN A 60 3.76 -9.68 -9.06
N PHE A 61 3.61 -8.67 -8.19
CA PHE A 61 4.57 -8.27 -7.18
C PHE A 61 4.12 -8.62 -5.76
N SER A 62 3.03 -9.37 -5.57
CA SER A 62 2.45 -9.63 -4.24
C SER A 62 3.43 -10.26 -3.25
N LYS A 63 4.27 -11.20 -3.73
CA LYS A 63 5.34 -11.82 -2.94
C LYS A 63 6.36 -10.79 -2.45
N LEU A 64 6.70 -9.83 -3.30
CA LEU A 64 7.63 -8.74 -3.00
C LEU A 64 7.12 -7.89 -1.83
N TYR A 65 5.86 -7.46 -1.94
CA TYR A 65 5.21 -6.65 -0.92
C TYR A 65 5.04 -7.41 0.39
N ARG A 66 4.76 -8.72 0.32
CA ARG A 66 4.64 -9.57 1.50
C ARG A 66 5.97 -9.73 2.24
N GLU A 67 7.06 -9.92 1.52
CA GLU A 67 8.40 -10.01 2.11
C GLU A 67 8.81 -8.69 2.78
N ASP A 68 8.60 -7.55 2.10
CA ASP A 68 8.86 -6.22 2.67
C ASP A 68 8.03 -5.97 3.94
N GLU A 69 6.75 -6.33 3.93
CA GLU A 69 5.88 -6.20 5.09
C GLU A 69 6.38 -7.02 6.29
N LEU A 70 6.78 -8.28 6.07
CA LEU A 70 7.31 -9.14 7.13
C LEU A 70 8.61 -8.56 7.72
N ILE A 71 9.47 -7.99 6.87
CA ILE A 71 10.70 -7.32 7.31
C ILE A 71 10.36 -6.09 8.17
N ARG A 72 9.44 -5.23 7.72
CA ARG A 72 8.98 -4.06 8.50
C ARG A 72 8.36 -4.45 9.83
N ARG A 73 7.54 -5.51 9.86
CA ARG A 73 6.96 -6.04 11.10
C ARG A 73 8.06 -6.52 12.05
N ALA A 74 9.04 -7.26 11.55
CA ALA A 74 10.16 -7.71 12.37
C ALA A 74 10.94 -6.53 12.98
N TYR A 75 11.21 -5.46 12.21
CA TYR A 75 11.81 -4.24 12.75
C TYR A 75 10.92 -3.56 13.80
N SER A 76 9.61 -3.49 13.60
CA SER A 76 8.69 -2.93 14.61
C SER A 76 8.68 -3.73 15.91
N LEU A 77 9.07 -5.01 15.86
CA LEU A 77 9.22 -5.90 17.01
C LEU A 77 10.65 -5.89 17.60
N GLY A 78 11.56 -5.05 17.11
CA GLY A 78 12.93 -4.91 17.62
C GLY A 78 13.93 -5.95 17.09
N PHE A 79 13.62 -6.64 15.99
CA PHE A 79 14.57 -7.55 15.34
C PHE A 79 15.50 -6.78 14.38
N ASP A 80 16.58 -6.21 14.89
CA ASP A 80 17.52 -5.39 14.10
C ASP A 80 18.35 -6.15 13.06
N LYS A 81 18.39 -7.49 13.15
CA LYS A 81 19.24 -8.35 12.30
C LYS A 81 18.49 -9.09 11.19
N VAL A 82 17.26 -8.69 10.86
CA VAL A 82 16.64 -9.19 9.63
C VAL A 82 17.43 -8.61 8.46
N ARG A 83 18.24 -9.42 7.78
CA ARG A 83 18.84 -8.99 6.50
C ARG A 83 17.71 -9.00 5.47
N PRO A 84 17.22 -7.84 4.98
CA PRO A 84 16.33 -7.86 3.84
C PRO A 84 17.09 -8.53 2.70
N ALA A 85 16.46 -9.49 2.03
CA ALA A 85 16.92 -9.96 0.72
C ALA A 85 16.72 -8.82 -0.28
N ARG A 86 17.54 -7.76 -0.18
CA ARG A 86 17.69 -6.64 -1.11
C ARG A 86 16.40 -6.19 -1.83
N LEU A 87 15.34 -5.91 -1.09
CA LEU A 87 14.27 -5.06 -1.61
C LEU A 87 14.68 -3.62 -1.34
N SER A 88 15.33 -3.02 -2.34
CA SER A 88 15.54 -1.58 -2.29
C SER A 88 14.16 -0.91 -2.33
N PRO A 89 13.90 0.16 -1.56
CA PRO A 89 12.66 0.94 -1.67
C PRO A 89 12.37 1.39 -3.11
N SER A 90 13.42 1.56 -3.91
CA SER A 90 13.38 1.79 -5.35
C SER A 90 12.71 0.64 -6.14
N LEU A 91 12.91 -0.63 -5.77
CA LEU A 91 12.30 -1.77 -6.47
C LEU A 91 10.77 -1.84 -6.24
N ILE A 92 10.34 -1.47 -5.04
CA ILE A 92 8.92 -1.37 -4.68
C ILE A 92 8.27 -0.18 -5.42
N ARG A 93 9.01 0.93 -5.54
CA ARG A 93 8.57 2.11 -6.29
C ARG A 93 8.53 1.86 -7.79
N GLU A 94 9.52 1.17 -8.35
CA GLU A 94 9.56 0.71 -9.74
C GLU A 94 8.43 -0.28 -10.04
N ALA A 95 8.15 -1.22 -9.14
CA ALA A 95 7.01 -2.13 -9.26
C ALA A 95 5.68 -1.38 -9.37
N PHE A 96 5.54 -0.23 -8.69
CA PHE A 96 4.39 0.65 -8.85
C PHE A 96 4.41 1.45 -10.18
N CYS A 97 5.57 1.99 -10.58
CA CYS A 97 5.71 2.70 -11.87
C CYS A 97 5.40 1.80 -13.07
N LEU A 98 5.75 0.51 -13.02
CA LEU A 98 5.46 -0.45 -14.09
C LEU A 98 3.96 -0.75 -14.26
N ILE A 99 3.12 -0.42 -13.27
CA ILE A 99 1.65 -0.50 -13.38
C ILE A 99 1.13 0.66 -14.24
N ASP A 100 1.82 1.80 -14.22
CA ASP A 100 1.53 3.01 -15.01
C ASP A 100 2.04 2.87 -16.45
N GLU A 101 3.28 2.39 -16.64
CA GLU A 101 3.96 2.34 -17.95
C GLU A 101 3.45 1.28 -18.94
N ASN A 102 2.62 0.31 -18.53
CA ASN A 102 2.02 -0.67 -19.45
C ASN A 102 0.78 -0.11 -20.19
N HIS A 103 0.81 1.18 -20.54
CA HIS A 103 -0.17 1.89 -21.35
C HIS A 103 0.46 2.89 -22.31
#